data_AF-A0A2D6X231-F1
#
_entry.id   AF-A0A2D6X231-F1
#
_cell.length_a   1.000
_cell.length_b   1.000
_cell.length_c   1.000
_cell.angle_alpha   90.00
_cell.angle_beta   90.00
_cell.angle_gamma   90.00
#
_symmetry.space_group_name_H-M   'P 1'
#
loop_
_entity.id
_entity.type
_entity.pdbx_description
1 polymer ?
#
loop_
_entity_poly.entity_id
_entity_poly.type
_entity_poly.pdbx_seq_one_letter_code
_entity_poly.pdbx_strand_id
1 'polypeptide(L)'
;MSDELKDLLSAELDEILAKAAADEAADNDDDEDDEDKIPEVWFIFDGVGTYLGYVSENPPEKDPDQHHILITGRENPYLDELVWSLQGLGENIYELPEHLDGEPGSYVIAPVDSEEAFMVLNEMGFMATRATKQDFDELLREMDKLQTIKGGESKRYSRS
;
A
#
# COMPACT_ATOMS: atom_id res chain seq x y z
N MET A 1 17.63 -10.33 57.92
CA MET A 1 16.69 -9.99 56.83
C MET A 1 15.50 -10.91 57.04
N SER A 2 14.33 -10.37 57.37
CA SER A 2 13.14 -11.13 57.80
C SER A 2 12.71 -12.11 56.70
N ASP A 3 12.27 -13.32 57.04
CA ASP A 3 11.80 -14.30 56.06
C ASP A 3 10.55 -13.79 55.31
N GLU A 4 9.76 -12.91 55.93
CA GLU A 4 8.63 -12.20 55.28
C GLU A 4 9.07 -11.32 54.10
N LEU A 5 10.28 -10.76 54.15
CA LEU A 5 10.84 -9.93 53.08
C LEU A 5 11.31 -10.77 51.89
N LYS A 6 11.64 -12.05 52.10
CA LYS A 6 11.98 -12.97 51.02
C LYS A 6 10.74 -13.49 50.31
N ASP A 7 9.68 -13.75 51.06
CA ASP A 7 8.40 -14.22 50.49
C ASP A 7 7.74 -13.12 49.63
N LEU A 8 7.79 -11.86 50.09
CA LEU A 8 7.33 -10.72 49.29
C LEU A 8 8.15 -10.52 48.01
N LEU A 9 9.48 -10.62 48.11
CA LEU A 9 10.35 -10.47 46.95
C LEU A 9 10.20 -11.63 45.96
N SER A 10 9.91 -12.84 46.45
CA SER A 10 9.65 -14.02 45.61
C SER A 10 8.35 -13.86 44.83
N ALA A 11 7.28 -13.40 45.48
CA ALA A 11 5.99 -13.18 44.83
C ALA A 11 6.05 -12.08 43.75
N GLU A 12 6.82 -11.02 44.01
CA GLU A 12 7.02 -9.92 43.05
C GLU A 12 7.89 -10.36 41.86
N LEU A 13 8.87 -11.25 42.09
CA LEU A 13 9.67 -11.86 41.02
C LEU A 13 8.86 -12.83 40.16
N ASP A 14 7.98 -13.63 40.78
CA ASP A 14 7.10 -14.56 40.07
C ASP A 14 6.09 -13.82 39.18
N GLU A 15 5.58 -12.66 39.63
CA GLU A 15 4.70 -11.80 38.84
C GLU A 15 5.44 -11.15 37.65
N ILE A 16 6.68 -10.70 37.85
CA ILE A 16 7.52 -10.16 36.77
C ILE A 16 7.88 -11.25 35.75
N LEU A 17 8.22 -12.46 36.20
CA LEU A 17 8.51 -13.60 35.34
C LEU A 17 7.28 -14.08 34.57
N ALA A 18 6.10 -14.09 35.20
CA ALA A 18 4.84 -14.41 34.52
C ALA A 18 4.46 -13.36 33.46
N LYS A 19 4.77 -12.08 33.71
CA LYS A 19 4.52 -11.00 32.77
C LYS A 19 5.51 -11.01 31.59
N ALA A 20 6.78 -11.31 31.86
CA ALA A 20 7.80 -11.52 30.81
C ALA A 20 7.48 -12.74 29.94
N ALA A 21 7.02 -13.84 30.53
CA ALA A 21 6.58 -15.03 29.77
C ALA A 21 5.29 -14.80 28.97
N ALA A 22 4.43 -13.86 29.40
CA ALA A 22 3.24 -13.47 28.63
C ALA A 22 3.58 -12.52 27.46
N ASP A 23 4.59 -11.66 27.62
CA ASP A 23 5.13 -10.85 26.51
C ASP A 23 5.92 -11.73 25.51
N GLU A 24 6.71 -12.72 25.98
CA GLU A 24 7.40 -13.68 25.09
C GLU A 24 6.44 -14.68 24.41
N ALA A 25 5.26 -14.94 24.96
CA ALA A 25 4.23 -15.77 24.31
C ALA A 25 3.38 -15.00 23.28
N ALA A 26 3.56 -13.68 23.17
CA ALA A 26 2.97 -12.86 22.10
C ALA A 26 3.92 -12.69 20.90
N ASP A 27 5.15 -13.20 21.00
CA ASP A 27 6.21 -13.07 19.98
C ASP A 27 6.71 -14.47 19.57
N ASN A 28 5.78 -15.43 19.44
CA ASN A 28 6.05 -16.70 18.77
C ASN A 28 6.21 -16.43 17.26
N ASP A 29 7.44 -16.06 16.90
CA ASP A 29 8.17 -16.56 15.73
C ASP A 29 7.29 -17.09 14.59
N ASP A 30 6.76 -16.19 13.77
CA ASP A 30 6.85 -16.41 12.31
C ASP A 30 8.25 -15.95 11.89
N ASP A 31 9.24 -16.77 12.24
CA ASP A 31 10.59 -16.74 11.69
C ASP A 31 10.56 -17.51 10.34
N GLU A 32 9.67 -17.10 9.43
CA GLU A 32 9.70 -17.44 8.01
C GLU A 32 9.42 -16.17 7.21
N ASP A 33 10.33 -15.91 6.27
CA ASP A 33 10.20 -15.01 5.13
C ASP A 33 10.58 -13.52 5.31
N ASP A 34 11.76 -13.17 4.78
CA ASP A 34 11.90 -11.98 3.93
C ASP A 34 10.94 -12.10 2.70
N GLU A 35 9.65 -12.31 2.93
CA GLU A 35 8.61 -12.21 1.92
C GLU A 35 8.53 -10.71 1.66
N ASP A 36 9.05 -10.29 0.50
CA ASP A 36 8.94 -8.92 0.01
C ASP A 36 7.54 -8.37 0.32
N LYS A 37 7.43 -7.50 1.33
CA LYS A 37 6.14 -6.99 1.79
C LYS A 37 5.49 -6.30 0.59
N ILE A 38 4.40 -6.88 0.10
CA ILE A 38 3.67 -6.36 -1.04
C ILE A 38 3.15 -4.96 -0.65
N PRO A 39 3.47 -3.91 -1.42
CA PRO A 39 3.05 -2.57 -1.07
C PRO A 39 1.52 -2.50 -1.10
N GLU A 40 0.95 -1.77 -0.16
CA GLU A 40 -0.49 -1.57 -0.13
C GLU A 40 -0.91 -0.62 -1.27
N VAL A 41 -1.77 -1.12 -2.16
CA VAL A 41 -2.28 -0.39 -3.33
C VAL A 41 -3.79 -0.43 -3.34
N TRP A 42 -4.40 0.72 -3.65
CA TRP A 42 -5.84 0.90 -3.80
C TRP A 42 -6.14 1.51 -5.17
N PHE A 43 -6.87 0.79 -6.01
CA PHE A 43 -7.29 1.30 -7.31
C PHE A 43 -8.54 2.18 -7.18
N ILE A 44 -8.52 3.33 -7.85
CA ILE A 44 -9.61 4.29 -7.85
C ILE A 44 -10.45 4.08 -9.10
N PHE A 45 -11.76 3.92 -8.91
CA PHE A 45 -12.73 3.76 -9.99
C PHE A 45 -13.87 4.75 -9.84
N ASP A 46 -14.53 5.06 -10.96
CA ASP A 46 -15.86 5.66 -10.92
C ASP A 46 -16.94 4.62 -10.58
N GLY A 47 -18.16 5.11 -10.32
CA GLY A 47 -19.34 4.28 -10.03
C GLY A 47 -19.74 3.29 -11.13
N VAL A 48 -19.15 3.35 -12.33
CA VAL A 48 -19.44 2.47 -13.47
C VAL A 48 -18.25 1.58 -13.87
N GLY A 49 -17.10 1.69 -13.19
CA GLY A 49 -15.92 0.85 -13.36
C GLY A 49 -14.81 1.43 -14.24
N THR A 50 -14.83 2.72 -14.56
CA THR A 50 -13.71 3.40 -15.21
C THR A 50 -12.56 3.54 -14.24
N TYR A 51 -11.36 3.12 -14.64
CA TYR A 51 -10.14 3.27 -13.84
C TYR A 51 -9.63 4.71 -13.90
N LEU A 52 -9.39 5.31 -12.73
CA LEU A 52 -9.01 6.72 -12.60
C LEU A 52 -7.60 6.91 -12.07
N GLY A 53 -7.01 5.88 -11.44
CA GLY A 53 -5.72 6.00 -10.76
C GLY A 53 -5.59 5.06 -9.57
N TYR A 54 -4.62 5.33 -8.69
CA TYR A 54 -4.41 4.54 -7.48
C TYR A 54 -3.86 5.37 -6.32
N VAL A 55 -4.06 4.86 -5.10
CA VAL A 55 -3.36 5.27 -3.88
C VAL A 55 -2.38 4.16 -3.51
N SER A 56 -1.15 4.50 -3.16
CA SER A 56 -0.12 3.53 -2.79
C SER A 56 0.80 4.07 -1.70
N GLU A 57 1.38 3.17 -0.91
CA GLU A 57 2.49 3.49 -0.01
C GLU A 57 3.62 4.22 -0.78
N ASN A 58 4.26 5.19 -0.12
CA ASN A 58 5.44 5.85 -0.67
C ASN A 58 6.67 4.92 -0.65
N PRO A 59 7.69 5.23 -1.47
CA PRO A 59 8.97 4.53 -1.39
C PRO A 59 9.57 4.60 0.01
N PRO A 60 10.24 3.54 0.51
CA PRO A 60 10.76 3.48 1.87
C PRO A 60 11.81 4.56 2.17
N GLU A 61 12.42 5.15 1.14
CA GLU A 61 13.43 6.20 1.27
C GLU A 61 12.82 7.60 1.53
N LYS A 62 11.52 7.80 1.28
CA LYS A 62 10.88 9.11 1.34
C LYS A 62 9.44 9.02 1.87
N ASP A 63 9.23 9.56 3.07
CA ASP A 63 7.93 9.62 3.75
C ASP A 63 7.24 8.23 3.84
N PRO A 64 7.91 7.23 4.45
CA PRO A 64 7.53 5.81 4.37
C PRO A 64 6.19 5.48 5.05
N ASP A 65 5.75 6.30 5.99
CA ASP A 65 4.47 6.13 6.70
C ASP A 65 3.30 6.82 5.96
N GLN A 66 3.56 7.45 4.81
CA GLN A 66 2.58 8.17 4.02
C GLN A 66 2.37 7.52 2.64
N HIS A 67 1.35 8.02 1.94
CA HIS A 67 0.96 7.51 0.64
C HIS A 67 1.20 8.55 -0.46
N HIS A 68 1.03 8.12 -1.71
CA HIS A 68 0.85 9.00 -2.85
C HIS A 68 -0.42 8.60 -3.60
N ILE A 69 -1.01 9.58 -4.27
CA ILE A 69 -2.12 9.38 -5.20
C ILE A 69 -1.59 9.58 -6.60
N LEU A 70 -1.74 8.58 -7.47
CA LEU A 70 -1.57 8.74 -8.91
C LEU A 70 -2.95 8.90 -9.55
N ILE A 71 -3.14 9.98 -10.31
CA ILE A 71 -4.32 10.21 -11.12
C ILE A 71 -3.93 10.00 -12.59
N THR A 72 -4.60 9.08 -13.26
CA THR A 72 -4.33 8.77 -14.67
C THR A 72 -4.76 9.94 -15.54
N GLY A 73 -3.87 10.47 -16.37
CA GLY A 73 -4.21 11.56 -17.31
C GLY A 73 -4.98 11.08 -18.53
N ARG A 74 -4.66 9.87 -18.99
CA ARG A 74 -5.23 9.27 -20.19
C ARG A 74 -6.63 8.73 -19.98
N GLU A 75 -7.53 9.01 -20.93
CA GLU A 75 -8.92 8.49 -20.94
C GLU A 75 -9.70 8.76 -19.63
N ASN A 76 -9.26 9.76 -18.84
CA ASN A 76 -9.86 10.10 -17.55
C ASN A 76 -10.76 11.34 -17.69
N PRO A 77 -12.10 11.17 -17.70
CA PRO A 77 -13.03 12.30 -17.85
C PRO A 77 -13.10 13.20 -16.62
N TYR A 78 -12.54 12.76 -15.48
CA TYR A 78 -12.56 13.48 -14.21
C TYR A 78 -11.18 14.07 -13.84
N LEU A 79 -10.23 14.09 -14.79
CA LEU A 79 -8.84 14.50 -14.52
C LEU A 79 -8.74 15.85 -13.80
N ASP A 80 -9.33 16.90 -14.37
CA ASP A 80 -9.29 18.25 -13.81
C ASP A 80 -9.95 18.31 -12.43
N GLU A 81 -11.07 17.60 -12.24
CA GLU A 81 -11.82 17.57 -10.99
C GLU A 81 -11.04 16.85 -9.87
N LEU A 82 -10.44 15.71 -10.19
CA LEU A 82 -9.60 14.94 -9.28
C LEU A 82 -8.35 15.72 -8.88
N VAL A 83 -7.64 16.30 -9.84
CA VAL A 83 -6.45 17.11 -9.55
C VAL A 83 -6.84 18.32 -8.71
N TRP A 84 -7.90 19.04 -9.07
CA TRP A 84 -8.35 20.23 -8.33
C TRP A 84 -8.76 19.93 -6.88
N SER A 85 -9.37 18.76 -6.65
CA SER A 85 -9.88 18.39 -5.32
C SER A 85 -8.81 17.77 -4.44
N LEU A 86 -7.91 16.97 -5.03
CA LEU A 86 -6.89 16.22 -4.29
C LEU A 86 -5.58 17.00 -4.12
N GLN A 87 -5.31 18.03 -4.93
CA GLN A 87 -4.10 18.85 -4.82
C GLN A 87 -3.87 19.44 -3.42
N GLY A 88 -4.93 19.67 -2.64
CA GLY A 88 -4.84 20.22 -1.30
C GLY A 88 -4.42 19.22 -0.24
N LEU A 89 -4.46 17.92 -0.56
CA LEU A 89 -4.13 16.83 0.37
C LEU A 89 -2.63 16.53 0.42
N GLY A 90 -1.92 16.81 -0.67
CA GLY A 90 -0.49 16.54 -0.78
C GLY A 90 0.36 17.79 -0.60
N GLU A 91 1.56 17.62 -0.04
CA GLU A 91 2.52 18.72 0.03
C GLU A 91 3.09 19.08 -1.35
N ASN A 92 3.16 18.09 -2.26
CA ASN A 92 3.69 18.24 -3.60
C ASN A 92 2.78 17.62 -4.65
N ILE A 93 2.86 18.18 -5.87
CA ILE A 93 2.19 17.68 -7.06
C ILE A 93 3.23 17.59 -8.17
N TYR A 94 3.30 16.42 -8.79
CA TYR A 94 4.17 16.13 -9.91
C TYR A 94 3.33 15.83 -11.14
N GLU A 95 3.45 16.67 -12.16
CA GLU A 95 2.86 16.43 -13.46
C GLU A 95 3.82 15.54 -14.28
N LEU A 96 3.32 14.40 -14.74
CA LEU A 96 4.08 13.52 -15.62
C LEU A 96 3.97 14.02 -17.07
N PRO A 97 4.98 13.76 -17.92
CA PRO A 97 4.97 14.22 -19.30
C PRO A 97 3.75 13.75 -20.08
N GLU A 98 3.28 14.59 -20.99
CA GLU A 98 2.25 14.25 -21.97
C GLU A 98 2.59 12.98 -22.75
N HIS A 99 1.55 12.26 -23.16
CA HIS A 99 1.71 11.12 -24.06
C HIS A 99 2.14 11.58 -25.46
N LEU A 100 2.75 10.67 -26.23
CA LEU A 100 3.27 10.97 -27.58
C LEU A 100 2.17 11.39 -28.58
N ASP A 101 0.92 11.05 -28.30
CA ASP A 101 -0.28 11.42 -29.06
C ASP A 101 -0.90 12.75 -28.61
N GLY A 102 -0.29 13.43 -27.64
CA GLY A 102 -0.74 14.72 -27.11
C GLY A 102 -1.84 14.62 -26.06
N GLU A 103 -2.15 13.41 -25.56
CA GLU A 103 -3.05 13.26 -24.42
C GLU A 103 -2.35 13.66 -23.10
N PRO A 104 -3.08 14.21 -22.12
CA PRO A 104 -2.52 14.64 -20.85
C PRO A 104 -1.76 13.54 -20.13
N GLY A 105 -0.63 13.90 -19.54
CA GLY A 105 0.09 13.02 -18.63
C GLY A 105 -0.64 12.84 -17.29
N SER A 106 -0.22 11.84 -16.53
CA SER A 106 -0.75 11.57 -15.19
C SER A 106 -0.21 12.54 -14.15
N TYR A 107 -0.87 12.62 -13.00
CA TYR A 107 -0.45 13.45 -11.86
C TYR A 107 -0.12 12.56 -10.67
N VAL A 108 0.91 12.92 -9.91
CA VAL A 108 1.25 12.30 -8.64
C VAL A 108 1.17 13.34 -7.53
N ILE A 109 0.35 13.08 -6.53
CA ILE A 109 0.14 13.96 -5.37
C ILE A 109 0.72 13.24 -4.15
N ALA A 110 1.72 13.84 -3.52
CA ALA A 110 2.48 13.20 -2.46
C ALA A 110 3.23 14.21 -1.56
N PRO A 111 3.53 13.83 -0.32
CA PRO A 111 2.92 12.71 0.41
C PRO A 111 1.49 13.08 0.86
N VAL A 112 0.63 12.08 1.06
CA VAL A 112 -0.75 12.25 1.55
C VAL A 112 -1.07 11.33 2.73
N ASP A 113 -2.00 11.77 3.57
CA ASP A 113 -2.71 10.90 4.52
C ASP A 113 -3.76 10.07 3.76
N SER A 114 -3.72 8.75 3.91
CA SER A 114 -4.61 7.85 3.16
C SER A 114 -6.06 7.90 3.65
N GLU A 115 -6.31 8.11 4.94
CA GLU A 115 -7.67 8.21 5.48
C GLU A 115 -8.35 9.47 4.92
N GLU A 116 -7.63 10.61 4.90
CA GLU A 116 -8.11 11.84 4.31
C GLU A 116 -8.37 11.70 2.80
N ALA A 117 -7.44 11.06 2.08
CA ALA A 117 -7.60 10.78 0.66
C ALA A 117 -8.86 9.95 0.38
N PHE A 118 -9.11 8.88 1.15
CA PHE A 118 -10.29 8.05 0.97
C PHE A 118 -11.59 8.77 1.35
N MET A 119 -11.58 9.65 2.35
CA MET A 119 -12.74 10.47 2.67
C MET A 119 -13.12 11.37 1.49
N VAL A 120 -12.15 12.11 0.93
CA VAL A 120 -12.41 13.01 -0.22
C VAL A 120 -12.88 12.21 -1.44
N LEU A 121 -12.21 11.10 -1.76
CA LEU A 121 -12.62 10.24 -2.90
C LEU A 121 -14.06 9.74 -2.74
N ASN A 122 -14.44 9.28 -1.55
CA ASN A 122 -15.81 8.83 -1.28
C ASN A 122 -16.83 9.97 -1.34
N GLU A 123 -16.49 11.17 -0.84
CA GLU A 123 -17.35 12.36 -0.92
C GLU A 123 -17.61 12.80 -2.37
N MET A 124 -16.61 12.60 -3.25
CA MET A 124 -16.74 12.84 -4.68
C MET A 124 -17.49 11.73 -5.44
N GLY A 125 -17.82 10.63 -4.76
CA GLY A 125 -18.53 9.49 -5.36
C GLY A 125 -17.63 8.51 -6.11
N PHE A 126 -16.32 8.57 -5.91
CA PHE A 126 -15.37 7.58 -6.41
C PHE A 126 -15.21 6.43 -5.42
N MET A 127 -14.83 5.26 -5.93
CA MET A 127 -14.63 4.06 -5.15
C MET A 127 -13.15 3.68 -5.16
N ALA A 128 -12.56 3.49 -3.98
CA ALA A 128 -11.23 2.91 -3.84
C ALA A 128 -11.36 1.41 -3.51
N THR A 129 -10.73 0.56 -4.32
CA THR A 129 -10.72 -0.90 -4.14
C THR A 129 -9.30 -1.38 -3.86
N ARG A 130 -9.10 -2.06 -2.73
CA ARG A 130 -7.81 -2.62 -2.37
C ARG A 130 -7.39 -3.69 -3.38
N ALA A 131 -6.15 -3.60 -3.86
CA ALA A 131 -5.54 -4.66 -4.64
C ALA A 131 -5.40 -5.94 -3.80
N THR A 132 -5.76 -7.07 -4.37
CA THR A 132 -5.66 -8.38 -3.74
C THR A 132 -4.35 -9.07 -4.11
N LYS A 133 -3.91 -10.05 -3.32
CA LYS A 133 -2.74 -10.90 -3.65
C LYS A 133 -2.84 -11.50 -5.06
N GLN A 134 -4.05 -11.86 -5.49
CA GLN A 134 -4.29 -12.37 -6.84
C GLN A 134 -3.99 -11.33 -7.93
N ASP A 135 -4.34 -10.06 -7.71
CA ASP A 135 -4.04 -8.98 -8.67
C ASP A 135 -2.53 -8.77 -8.81
N PHE A 136 -1.79 -8.89 -7.71
CA PHE A 136 -0.32 -8.85 -7.72
C PHE A 136 0.29 -10.04 -8.47
N ASP A 137 -0.19 -11.26 -8.21
CA ASP A 137 0.27 -12.47 -8.91
C ASP A 137 0.00 -12.39 -10.42
N GLU A 138 -1.15 -11.84 -10.81
CA GLU A 138 -1.49 -11.60 -12.21
C GLU A 138 -0.58 -10.55 -12.85
N LEU A 139 -0.30 -9.45 -12.16
CA LEU A 139 0.64 -8.42 -12.62
C LEU A 139 2.05 -8.99 -12.84
N LEU A 140 2.57 -9.75 -11.87
CA LEU A 140 3.88 -10.41 -11.98
C LEU A 140 3.92 -11.35 -13.19
N ARG A 141 2.84 -12.09 -13.41
CA ARG A 141 2.72 -12.99 -14.55
C ARG A 141 2.69 -12.25 -15.89
N GLU A 142 1.94 -11.14 -16.00
CA GLU A 142 1.93 -10.32 -17.23
C GLU A 142 3.30 -9.67 -17.48
N MET A 143 4.00 -9.24 -16.42
CA MET A 143 5.37 -8.74 -16.52
C MET A 143 6.34 -9.82 -17.03
N ASP A 144 6.26 -11.06 -16.52
CA ASP A 144 7.07 -12.19 -17.00
C ASP A 144 6.80 -12.50 -18.49
N LYS A 145 5.54 -12.42 -18.94
CA LYS A 145 5.21 -12.53 -20.37
C LYS A 145 5.88 -11.43 -21.19
N LEU A 146 5.84 -10.19 -20.73
CA LEU A 146 6.45 -9.06 -21.44
C LEU A 146 7.98 -9.18 -21.50
N GLN A 147 8.61 -9.70 -20.45
CA GLN A 147 10.04 -10.00 -20.44
C GLN A 147 10.40 -11.15 -21.40
N THR A 148 9.61 -12.23 -21.41
CA THR A 148 9.80 -13.37 -22.32
C THR A 148 9.47 -13.06 -23.79
N ILE A 149 8.66 -12.03 -24.08
CA ILE A 149 8.45 -11.55 -25.46
C ILE A 149 9.68 -10.79 -25.99
N LYS A 150 10.46 -10.12 -25.13
CA LYS A 150 11.74 -9.50 -25.51
C LYS A 150 12.90 -10.50 -25.66
N GLY A 151 12.75 -11.73 -25.17
CA GLY A 151 13.70 -12.83 -25.32
C GLY A 151 12.94 -14.14 -25.41
N GLY A 152 12.55 -14.52 -26.63
CA GLY A 152 11.58 -15.57 -26.91
C GLY A 152 11.83 -16.89 -26.19
N GLU A 153 11.10 -17.13 -25.11
CA GLU A 153 10.75 -18.45 -24.57
C GLU A 153 9.66 -18.28 -23.50
N SER A 154 8.40 -18.45 -23.89
CA SER A 154 7.26 -18.43 -22.95
C SER A 154 7.29 -19.66 -22.04
N LYS A 155 7.53 -19.47 -20.73
CA LYS A 155 7.39 -20.54 -19.72
C LYS A 155 5.91 -20.91 -19.56
N ARG A 156 5.59 -22.20 -19.69
CA ARG A 156 4.22 -22.72 -19.48
C ARG A 156 3.99 -22.99 -18.00
N TYR A 157 3.11 -22.20 -17.38
CA TYR A 157 2.61 -22.49 -16.04
C TYR A 157 1.37 -23.38 -16.14
N SER A 158 1.38 -24.52 -15.44
CA SER A 158 0.21 -25.39 -15.27
C SER A 158 -0.74 -24.76 -14.25
N ARG A 159 -2.03 -24.68 -14.60
CA ARG A 159 -3.09 -24.35 -13.65
C ARG A 159 -3.28 -25.53 -12.69
N SER A 160 -3.05 -25.33 -11.40
CA SER A 160 -3.52 -26.21 -10.32
C SER A 160 -4.84 -25.71 -9.79
#